data_AF-A0A1G3JB05-F1
#
_entry.id   AF-A0A1G3JB05-F1
#
_cell.length_a   1.000
_cell.length_b   1.000
_cell.length_c   1.000
_cell.angle_alpha   90.00
_cell.angle_beta   90.00
_cell.angle_gamma   90.00
#
_symmetry.space_group_name_H-M   'P 1'
#
loop_
_entity.id
_entity.type
_entity.pdbx_description
1 polymer ?
#
loop_
_entity_poly.entity_id
_entity_poly.type
_entity_poly.pdbx_seq_one_letter_code
_entity_poly.pdbx_strand_id
1 'polypeptide(L)'
;MKKILVAFATLLLLTTAVEAQQRYAIIDTKYILSKIPEYRDADKKLQLVGEQWQKEIDDKQAVLDKMYKNYEAEQIMLTDDLKKKREDELFVKEKEIRDLQKKRFGYEGDLFKERQKLVKPIQDKVYNAIQKIAVARVYDFILDKSEGITVIFADPKLDKSDEVLRELGIKN
;
A
#
# COMPACT_ATOMS: atom_id res chain seq x y z
N MET A 1 9.51 63.10 27.97
CA MET A 1 8.83 61.97 28.64
C MET A 1 7.69 61.38 27.82
N LYS A 2 6.69 62.17 27.39
CA LYS A 2 5.55 61.66 26.58
C LYS A 2 5.97 60.97 25.25
N LYS A 3 6.98 61.49 24.55
CA LYS A 3 7.51 60.89 23.30
C LYS A 3 8.23 59.55 23.53
N ILE A 4 8.85 59.37 24.70
CA ILE A 4 9.53 58.11 25.09
C ILE A 4 8.48 57.06 25.45
N LEU A 5 7.42 57.45 26.17
CA LEU A 5 6.27 56.60 26.47
C LEU A 5 5.55 56.11 25.20
N VAL A 6 5.37 56.97 24.20
CA VAL A 6 4.76 56.60 22.92
C VAL A 6 5.66 55.63 22.13
N ALA A 7 6.97 55.90 22.07
CA ALA A 7 7.92 55.01 21.40
C ALA A 7 7.99 53.62 22.08
N PHE A 8 7.93 53.58 23.41
CA PHE A 8 7.90 52.34 24.18
C PHE A 8 6.59 51.57 23.96
N ALA A 9 5.44 52.27 23.87
CA ALA A 9 4.15 51.65 23.58
C ALA A 9 4.08 51.07 22.16
N THR A 10 4.64 51.73 21.16
CA THR A 10 4.74 51.18 19.79
C THR A 10 5.70 49.99 19.70
N LEU A 11 6.78 49.98 20.49
CA LEU A 11 7.71 48.85 20.55
C LEU A 11 7.08 47.63 21.24
N LEU A 12 6.24 47.86 22.27
CA LEU A 12 5.49 46.80 22.96
C LEU A 12 4.38 46.19 22.09
N LEU A 13 3.78 46.98 21.20
CA LEU A 13 2.78 46.48 20.24
C LEU A 13 3.41 45.58 19.17
N LEU A 14 4.65 45.85 18.76
CA LEU A 14 5.40 45.03 17.78
C LEU A 14 5.79 43.65 18.31
N THR A 15 5.81 43.42 19.63
CA THR A 15 6.18 42.13 20.22
C THR A 15 5.00 41.15 20.38
N THR A 16 3.78 41.54 20.03
CA THR A 16 2.57 40.74 20.32
C THR A 16 2.03 39.90 19.15
N ALA A 17 2.72 39.89 18.00
CA ALA A 17 2.25 39.18 16.80
C ALA A 17 3.14 37.97 16.41
N VAL A 18 3.75 37.29 17.39
CA VAL A 18 4.31 35.95 17.12
C VAL A 18 3.16 34.95 17.27
N GLU A 19 2.30 34.87 16.25
CA GLU A 19 1.45 33.70 16.11
C GLU A 19 2.37 32.49 15.98
N ALA A 20 2.20 31.49 16.85
CA ALA A 20 2.91 30.22 16.71
C ALA A 20 2.47 29.58 15.39
N GLN A 21 3.27 29.79 14.33
CA GLN A 21 3.01 29.19 13.03
C GLN A 21 2.93 27.68 13.23
N GLN A 22 1.80 27.08 12.85
CA GLN A 22 1.60 25.64 12.93
C GLN A 22 2.59 24.96 11.97
N ARG A 23 3.65 24.36 12.50
CA ARG A 23 4.72 23.73 11.72
C ARG A 23 4.43 22.26 11.40
N TYR A 24 3.16 21.88 11.31
CA TYR A 24 2.77 20.53 10.97
C TYR A 24 1.53 20.49 10.09
N ALA A 25 1.41 19.41 9.33
CA ALA A 25 0.27 19.13 8.47
C ALA A 25 -0.13 17.66 8.56
N ILE A 26 -1.34 17.36 8.11
CA ILE A 26 -1.86 16.01 8.01
C ILE A 26 -2.19 15.73 6.56
N ILE A 27 -1.98 14.50 6.12
CA ILE A 27 -2.36 14.03 4.79
C ILE A 27 -3.04 12.68 4.90
N ASP A 28 -3.79 12.33 3.87
CA ASP A 28 -4.36 11.02 3.66
C ASP A 28 -3.74 10.41 2.40
N THR A 29 -2.70 9.63 2.58
CA THR A 29 -1.99 9.00 1.44
C THR A 29 -2.92 8.06 0.67
N LYS A 30 -3.84 7.36 1.34
CA LYS A 30 -4.81 6.48 0.69
C LYS A 30 -5.77 7.28 -0.20
N TYR A 31 -6.30 8.40 0.29
CA TYR A 31 -7.11 9.31 -0.51
C TYR A 31 -6.31 9.86 -1.70
N ILE A 32 -5.10 10.37 -1.46
CA ILE A 32 -4.24 10.91 -2.52
C ILE A 32 -4.01 9.85 -3.61
N LEU A 33 -3.51 8.66 -3.24
CA LEU A 33 -3.26 7.57 -4.18
C LEU A 33 -4.53 7.16 -4.93
N SER A 34 -5.69 7.10 -4.27
CA SER A 34 -6.95 6.73 -4.91
C SER A 34 -7.40 7.69 -6.03
N LYS A 35 -6.91 8.93 -6.02
CA LYS A 35 -7.20 9.95 -7.04
C LYS A 35 -6.21 9.94 -8.20
N ILE A 36 -5.11 9.20 -8.10
CA ILE A 36 -4.11 9.06 -9.16
C ILE A 36 -4.57 7.99 -10.17
N PRO A 37 -4.85 8.33 -11.45
CA PRO A 37 -5.26 7.35 -12.45
C PRO A 37 -4.30 6.17 -12.58
N GLU A 38 -2.99 6.45 -12.61
CA GLU A 38 -1.95 5.43 -12.72
C GLU A 38 -1.95 4.46 -11.54
N TYR A 39 -2.30 4.93 -10.34
CA TYR A 39 -2.44 4.06 -9.17
C TYR A 39 -3.64 3.13 -9.31
N ARG A 40 -4.78 3.66 -9.76
CA ARG A 40 -5.98 2.86 -9.99
C ARG A 40 -5.76 1.80 -11.06
N ASP A 41 -5.02 2.12 -12.11
CA ASP A 41 -4.68 1.18 -13.17
C ASP A 41 -3.68 0.11 -12.69
N ALA A 42 -2.68 0.52 -11.89
CA ALA A 42 -1.76 -0.41 -11.23
C ALA A 42 -2.49 -1.37 -10.29
N ASP A 43 -3.42 -0.86 -9.47
CA ASP A 43 -4.21 -1.66 -8.53
C ASP A 43 -5.10 -2.67 -9.25
N LYS A 44 -5.82 -2.24 -10.30
CA LYS A 44 -6.59 -3.15 -11.17
C LYS A 44 -5.72 -4.22 -11.81
N LYS A 45 -4.53 -3.85 -12.30
CA LYS A 45 -3.60 -4.81 -12.90
C LYS A 45 -3.13 -5.84 -11.88
N LEU A 46 -2.82 -5.42 -10.66
CA LEU A 46 -2.44 -6.33 -9.57
C LEU A 46 -3.58 -7.27 -9.19
N GLN A 47 -4.82 -6.76 -9.14
CA GLN A 47 -6.00 -7.58 -8.88
C GLN A 47 -6.17 -8.65 -9.97
N LEU A 48 -6.12 -8.27 -11.25
CA LEU A 48 -6.24 -9.22 -12.37
C LEU A 48 -5.14 -10.29 -12.36
N VAL A 49 -3.90 -9.89 -12.07
CA VAL A 49 -2.77 -10.82 -11.94
C VAL A 49 -2.99 -11.78 -10.77
N GLY A 50 -3.45 -11.27 -9.62
CA GLY A 50 -3.78 -12.07 -8.46
C GLY A 50 -4.88 -13.09 -8.75
N GLU A 51 -5.98 -12.66 -9.38
CA GLU A 51 -7.09 -13.53 -9.79
C GLU A 51 -6.64 -14.59 -10.78
N GLN A 52 -5.81 -14.22 -11.76
CA GLN A 52 -5.25 -15.16 -12.74
C GLN A 52 -4.41 -16.25 -12.07
N TRP A 53 -3.52 -15.88 -11.15
CA TRP A 53 -2.68 -16.84 -10.45
C TRP A 53 -3.46 -17.68 -9.44
N GLN A 54 -4.47 -17.10 -8.79
CA GLN A 54 -5.37 -17.88 -7.92
C GLN A 54 -6.10 -18.94 -8.74
N LYS A 55 -6.65 -18.57 -9.89
CA LYS A 55 -7.29 -19.52 -10.80
C LYS A 55 -6.33 -20.62 -11.29
N GLU A 56 -5.08 -20.27 -11.60
CA GLU A 56 -4.05 -21.26 -11.96
C GLU A 56 -3.82 -22.29 -10.84
N ILE A 57 -3.79 -21.85 -9.59
CA ILE A 57 -3.64 -22.72 -8.42
C ILE A 57 -4.89 -23.58 -8.22
N ASP A 58 -6.08 -22.98 -8.30
CA ASP A 58 -7.35 -23.68 -8.13
C ASP A 58 -7.54 -24.78 -9.19
N ASP A 59 -7.20 -24.47 -10.46
CA ASP A 59 -7.26 -25.44 -11.56
C ASP A 59 -6.32 -26.64 -11.29
N LYS A 60 -5.12 -26.40 -10.73
CA LYS A 60 -4.18 -27.47 -10.35
C LYS A 60 -4.66 -28.26 -9.13
N GLN A 61 -5.25 -27.60 -8.14
CA GLN A 61 -5.82 -28.24 -6.96
C GLN A 61 -6.97 -29.16 -7.35
N ALA A 62 -7.86 -28.73 -8.24
CA ALA A 62 -8.96 -29.56 -8.73
C ALA A 62 -8.46 -30.84 -9.44
N VAL A 63 -7.34 -30.76 -10.17
CA VAL A 63 -6.70 -31.94 -10.77
C VAL A 63 -6.14 -32.87 -9.69
N LEU A 64 -5.44 -32.33 -8.68
CA LEU A 64 -4.91 -33.11 -7.57
C LEU A 64 -6.03 -33.81 -6.78
N ASP A 65 -7.12 -33.12 -6.48
CA ASP A 65 -8.29 -33.69 -5.79
C ASP A 65 -8.91 -34.85 -6.57
N LYS A 66 -8.96 -34.74 -7.91
CA LYS A 66 -9.41 -35.85 -8.77
C LYS A 66 -8.43 -37.02 -8.72
N MET A 67 -7.12 -36.77 -8.69
CA MET A 67 -6.12 -37.82 -8.57
C MET A 67 -6.24 -38.56 -7.24
N TYR A 68 -6.48 -37.85 -6.13
CA TYR A 68 -6.73 -38.47 -4.82
C TYR A 68 -7.97 -39.36 -4.84
N LYS A 69 -9.08 -38.88 -5.38
CA LYS A 69 -10.33 -39.67 -5.49
C LYS A 69 -10.14 -40.94 -6.33
N ASN A 70 -9.40 -40.83 -7.43
CA ASN A 70 -9.09 -41.99 -8.28
C ASN A 70 -8.19 -42.99 -7.54
N TYR A 71 -7.15 -42.50 -6.85
CA TYR A 71 -6.28 -43.34 -6.05
C TYR A 71 -7.07 -44.08 -4.96
N GLU A 72 -7.95 -43.37 -4.24
CA GLU A 72 -8.77 -43.94 -3.19
C GLU A 72 -9.67 -45.08 -3.68
N ALA A 73 -10.25 -44.94 -4.88
CA ALA A 73 -11.10 -45.94 -5.51
C ALA A 73 -10.31 -47.16 -6.05
N GLU A 74 -9.10 -46.93 -6.57
CA GLU A 74 -8.29 -47.96 -7.24
C GLU A 74 -7.35 -48.70 -6.28
N GLN A 75 -6.95 -48.11 -5.14
CA GLN A 75 -5.84 -48.59 -4.30
C GLN A 75 -5.95 -50.05 -3.87
N ILE A 76 -7.16 -50.58 -3.65
CA ILE A 76 -7.38 -51.97 -3.21
C ILE A 76 -7.01 -52.97 -4.31
N MET A 77 -7.07 -52.54 -5.58
CA MET A 77 -6.76 -53.36 -6.76
C MET A 77 -5.29 -53.22 -7.20
N LEU A 78 -4.53 -52.29 -6.60
CA LEU A 78 -3.14 -52.02 -6.98
C LEU A 78 -2.16 -52.90 -6.21
N THR A 79 -1.08 -53.30 -6.89
CA THR A 79 0.12 -53.86 -6.24
C THR A 79 0.83 -52.78 -5.42
N ASP A 80 1.65 -53.19 -4.45
CA ASP A 80 2.36 -52.24 -3.58
C ASP A 80 3.31 -51.32 -4.35
N ASP A 81 3.98 -51.81 -5.39
CA ASP A 81 4.81 -50.99 -6.28
C ASP A 81 4.00 -49.91 -7.02
N LEU A 82 2.79 -50.25 -7.47
CA LEU A 82 1.90 -49.31 -8.15
C LEU A 82 1.31 -48.29 -7.17
N LYS A 83 0.98 -48.69 -5.95
CA LYS A 83 0.54 -47.76 -4.90
C LYS A 83 1.61 -46.72 -4.61
N LYS A 84 2.83 -47.16 -4.34
CA LYS A 84 3.96 -46.27 -4.07
C LYS A 84 4.18 -45.27 -5.19
N LYS A 85 4.13 -45.72 -6.46
CA LYS A 85 4.25 -44.82 -7.61
C LYS A 85 3.15 -43.76 -7.67
N ARG A 86 1.90 -44.12 -7.34
CA ARG A 86 0.77 -43.17 -7.30
C ARG A 86 0.90 -42.18 -6.14
N GLU A 87 1.32 -42.65 -4.97
CA GLU A 87 1.59 -41.80 -3.81
C GLU A 87 2.70 -40.79 -4.09
N ASP A 88 3.79 -41.23 -4.72
CA ASP A 88 4.88 -40.35 -5.14
C ASP A 88 4.39 -39.29 -6.14
N GLU A 89 3.53 -39.67 -7.09
CA GLU A 89 2.94 -38.73 -8.06
C GLU A 89 2.05 -37.67 -7.37
N LEU A 90 1.19 -38.10 -6.44
CA LEU A 90 0.35 -37.22 -5.63
C LEU A 90 1.21 -36.25 -4.80
N PHE A 91 2.24 -36.76 -4.13
CA PHE A 91 3.15 -35.96 -3.32
C PHE A 91 3.89 -34.89 -4.16
N VAL A 92 4.37 -35.27 -5.35
CA VAL A 92 5.02 -34.33 -6.27
C VAL A 92 4.04 -33.23 -6.70
N LYS A 93 2.80 -33.57 -7.04
CA LYS A 93 1.77 -32.60 -7.45
C LYS A 93 1.37 -31.66 -6.32
N GLU A 94 1.19 -32.18 -5.10
CA GLU A 94 0.92 -31.38 -3.91
C GLU A 94 2.06 -30.38 -3.65
N LYS A 95 3.31 -30.86 -3.72
CA LYS A 95 4.49 -30.00 -3.54
C LYS A 95 4.56 -28.92 -4.62
N GLU A 96 4.32 -29.25 -5.89
CA GLU A 96 4.29 -28.27 -6.98
C GLU A 96 3.28 -27.14 -6.73
N ILE A 97 2.07 -27.47 -6.26
CA ILE A 97 1.03 -26.49 -5.95
C ILE A 97 1.46 -25.61 -4.78
N ARG A 98 1.96 -26.20 -3.69
CA ARG A 98 2.42 -25.46 -2.52
C ARG A 98 3.57 -24.51 -2.87
N ASP A 99 4.53 -24.99 -3.64
CA ASP A 99 5.69 -24.20 -4.05
C ASP A 99 5.27 -23.07 -5.02
N LEU A 100 4.28 -23.32 -5.90
CA LEU A 100 3.67 -22.29 -6.74
C LEU A 100 2.95 -21.23 -5.90
N GLN A 101 2.13 -21.64 -4.93
CA GLN A 101 1.42 -20.72 -4.05
C GLN A 101 2.39 -19.83 -3.27
N LYS A 102 3.45 -20.42 -2.71
CA LYS A 102 4.52 -19.67 -2.02
C LYS A 102 5.25 -18.72 -2.98
N LYS A 103 5.52 -19.15 -4.22
CA LYS A 103 6.15 -18.31 -5.22
C LYS A 103 5.29 -17.10 -5.59
N ARG A 104 3.97 -17.28 -5.77
CA ARG A 104 3.05 -16.20 -6.15
C ARG A 104 2.71 -15.26 -5.01
N PHE A 105 2.29 -15.82 -3.86
CA PHE A 105 1.66 -15.11 -2.75
C PHE A 105 2.45 -15.15 -1.44
N GLY A 106 3.59 -15.85 -1.40
CA GLY A 106 4.44 -15.87 -0.22
C GLY A 106 5.11 -14.52 0.06
N TYR A 107 5.82 -14.46 1.18
CA TYR A 107 6.65 -13.30 1.54
C TYR A 107 7.64 -13.00 0.41
N GLU A 108 7.66 -11.76 -0.06
CA GLU A 108 8.46 -11.33 -1.23
C GLU A 108 8.21 -12.16 -2.51
N GLY A 109 7.03 -12.77 -2.64
CA GLY A 109 6.60 -13.50 -3.82
C GLY A 109 6.36 -12.60 -5.04
N ASP A 110 5.95 -13.21 -6.15
CA ASP A 110 5.76 -12.53 -7.43
C ASP A 110 4.74 -11.38 -7.32
N LEU A 111 3.65 -11.54 -6.54
CA LEU A 111 2.64 -10.49 -6.38
C LEU A 111 3.20 -9.26 -5.66
N PHE A 112 4.03 -9.50 -4.64
CA PHE A 112 4.70 -8.43 -3.92
C PHE A 112 5.68 -7.68 -4.82
N LYS A 113 6.46 -8.40 -5.64
CA LYS A 113 7.39 -7.82 -6.61
C LYS A 113 6.67 -7.00 -7.68
N GLU A 114 5.56 -7.51 -8.22
CA GLU A 114 4.74 -6.75 -9.16
C GLU A 114 4.14 -5.51 -8.50
N ARG A 115 3.69 -5.60 -7.24
CA ARG A 115 3.21 -4.44 -6.47
C ARG A 115 4.31 -3.40 -6.32
N GLN A 116 5.52 -3.80 -5.92
CA GLN A 116 6.66 -2.87 -5.85
C GLN A 116 6.92 -2.21 -7.20
N LYS A 117 7.00 -2.99 -8.28
CA LYS A 117 7.28 -2.48 -9.63
C LYS A 117 6.25 -1.45 -10.11
N LEU A 118 4.97 -1.68 -9.85
CA LEU A 118 3.89 -0.83 -10.36
C LEU A 118 3.57 0.35 -9.42
N VAL A 119 3.57 0.11 -8.11
CA VAL A 119 3.08 1.08 -7.12
C VAL A 119 4.20 1.95 -6.54
N LYS A 120 5.42 1.40 -6.38
CA LYS A 120 6.54 2.14 -5.77
C LYS A 120 6.85 3.44 -6.51
N PRO A 121 6.92 3.49 -7.86
CA PRO A 121 7.20 4.75 -8.57
C PRO A 121 6.12 5.80 -8.35
N ILE A 122 4.88 5.38 -8.13
CA ILE A 122 3.75 6.29 -7.87
C ILE A 122 3.83 6.84 -6.44
N GLN A 123 4.12 5.97 -5.47
CA GLN A 123 4.38 6.38 -4.09
C GLN A 123 5.55 7.35 -4.00
N ASP A 124 6.63 7.12 -4.75
CA ASP A 124 7.80 8.01 -4.76
C ASP A 124 7.44 9.39 -5.35
N LYS A 125 6.58 9.46 -6.37
CA LYS A 125 6.03 10.74 -6.88
C LYS A 125 5.25 11.49 -5.80
N VAL A 126 4.36 10.80 -5.09
CA VAL A 126 3.56 11.37 -3.99
C VAL A 126 4.48 11.85 -2.87
N TYR A 127 5.46 11.04 -2.46
CA TYR A 127 6.45 11.40 -1.46
C TYR A 127 7.22 12.67 -1.83
N ASN A 128 7.69 12.77 -3.07
CA ASN A 128 8.38 13.97 -3.55
C ASN A 128 7.47 15.21 -3.55
N ALA A 129 6.19 15.08 -3.90
CA ALA A 129 5.23 16.17 -3.81
C ALA A 129 5.00 16.63 -2.36
N ILE A 130 4.86 15.69 -1.43
CA ILE A 130 4.75 15.96 0.01
C ILE A 130 5.98 16.71 0.52
N GLN A 131 7.20 16.26 0.14
CA GLN A 131 8.44 16.93 0.54
C GLN A 131 8.52 18.37 0.03
N LYS A 132 8.14 18.63 -1.23
CA LYS A 132 8.11 20.00 -1.77
C LYS A 132 7.16 20.90 -0.98
N ILE A 133 5.96 20.41 -0.66
CA ILE A 133 4.98 21.14 0.14
C ILE A 133 5.52 21.39 1.55
N ALA A 134 6.15 20.38 2.17
CA ALA A 134 6.76 20.50 3.49
C ALA A 134 7.79 21.64 3.54
N VAL A 135 8.69 21.69 2.55
CA VAL A 135 9.72 22.74 2.45
C VAL A 135 9.08 24.10 2.17
N ALA A 136 8.16 24.19 1.21
CA ALA A 136 7.53 25.45 0.82
C ALA A 136 6.69 26.08 1.95
N ARG A 137 6.11 25.26 2.83
CA ARG A 137 5.28 25.69 3.96
C ARG A 137 6.01 25.69 5.30
N VAL A 138 7.29 25.30 5.31
CA VAL A 138 8.12 25.20 6.52
C VAL A 138 7.49 24.28 7.57
N TYR A 139 6.98 23.13 7.13
CA TYR A 139 6.50 22.07 8.02
C TYR A 139 7.68 21.27 8.56
N ASP A 140 7.71 21.07 9.87
CA ASP A 140 8.68 20.22 10.56
C ASP A 140 8.29 18.74 10.47
N PHE A 141 6.99 18.45 10.39
CA PHE A 141 6.48 17.09 10.22
C PHE A 141 5.13 17.07 9.48
N ILE A 142 4.92 16.01 8.71
CA ILE A 142 3.64 15.71 8.07
C ILE A 142 3.21 14.33 8.55
N LEU A 143 2.01 14.25 9.13
CA LEU A 143 1.44 13.02 9.64
C LEU A 143 0.49 12.42 8.61
N ASP A 144 0.66 11.15 8.32
CA ASP A 144 -0.28 10.40 7.50
C ASP A 144 -1.37 9.80 8.39
N LYS A 145 -2.63 10.19 8.16
CA LYS A 145 -3.78 9.62 8.88
C LYS A 145 -4.29 8.31 8.28
N SER A 146 -3.73 7.89 7.15
CA SER A 146 -4.20 6.69 6.44
C SER A 146 -3.74 5.38 7.10
N GLU A 147 -2.62 5.36 7.84
CA GLU A 147 -2.12 4.15 8.53
C GLU A 147 -1.51 4.41 9.92
N GLY A 148 -1.77 3.49 10.87
CA GLY A 148 -0.95 3.25 12.07
C GLY A 148 -1.13 4.19 13.27
N ILE A 149 -1.26 5.51 13.05
CA ILE A 149 -1.55 6.46 14.13
C ILE A 149 -2.96 6.98 13.91
N THR A 150 -3.87 6.61 14.80
CA THR A 150 -5.24 7.12 14.76
C THR A 150 -5.21 8.61 15.09
N VAL A 151 -5.09 9.45 14.07
CA VAL A 151 -5.53 10.83 14.14
C VAL A 151 -7.05 10.77 14.31
N ILE A 152 -7.51 10.67 15.56
CA ILE A 152 -8.94 10.54 15.90
C ILE A 152 -9.70 11.75 15.38
N PHE A 153 -9.08 12.93 15.49
CA PHE A 153 -9.59 14.18 14.98
C PHE A 153 -8.43 15.09 14.60
N ALA A 154 -8.59 15.77 13.48
CA ALA A 154 -7.76 16.87 13.07
C ALA A 154 -8.66 17.97 12.51
N ASP A 155 -8.33 19.22 12.81
CA ASP A 155 -8.97 20.35 12.14
C ASP A 155 -8.79 20.18 10.62
N PRO A 156 -9.87 20.20 9.80
CA PRO A 156 -9.77 20.08 8.35
C PRO A 156 -8.78 21.06 7.71
N LYS A 157 -8.50 22.21 8.35
CA LYS A 157 -7.50 23.18 7.89
C LYS A 157 -6.07 22.61 7.89
N LEU A 158 -5.79 21.59 8.69
CA LEU A 158 -4.50 20.90 8.77
C LEU A 158 -4.32 19.86 7.66
N ASP A 159 -5.41 19.43 7.03
CA ASP A 159 -5.37 18.46 5.94
C ASP A 159 -4.85 19.13 4.66
N LYS A 160 -3.74 18.61 4.13
CA LYS A 160 -3.09 19.11 2.91
C LYS A 160 -3.17 18.13 1.76
N SER A 161 -4.03 17.12 1.83
CA SER A 161 -4.16 16.09 0.80
C SER A 161 -4.50 16.67 -0.58
N ASP A 162 -5.44 17.62 -0.65
CA ASP A 162 -5.78 18.29 -1.91
C ASP A 162 -4.64 19.19 -2.41
N GLU A 163 -3.78 19.72 -1.53
CA GLU A 163 -2.59 20.48 -1.94
C GLU A 163 -1.55 19.56 -2.59
N VAL A 164 -1.38 18.35 -2.04
CA VAL A 164 -0.54 17.31 -2.66
C VAL A 164 -1.08 16.93 -4.04
N LEU A 165 -2.39 16.74 -4.19
CA LEU A 165 -2.99 16.45 -5.49
C LEU A 165 -2.76 17.57 -6.51
N ARG A 166 -2.86 18.83 -6.08
CA ARG A 166 -2.56 19.99 -6.94
C ARG A 166 -1.08 20.04 -7.36
N GLU A 167 -0.15 19.76 -6.44
CA GLU A 167 1.29 19.67 -6.76
C GLU A 167 1.58 18.54 -7.77
N LEU A 168 0.80 17.46 -7.73
CA LEU A 168 0.85 16.37 -8.71
C LEU A 168 0.14 16.69 -10.03
N GLY A 169 -0.48 17.87 -10.17
CA GLY A 169 -1.23 18.27 -11.36
C GLY A 169 -2.60 17.60 -11.50
N ILE A 170 -3.11 16.97 -10.45
CA ILE A 170 -4.39 16.26 -10.44
C ILE A 170 -5.47 17.23 -9.97
N LYS A 171 -6.45 17.48 -10.85
CA LYS A 171 -7.61 18.31 -10.54
C LYS A 171 -8.77 17.42 -10.09
N ASN A 172 -9.46 17.86 -9.03
CA ASN A 172 -10.67 17.22 -8.51
C ASN A 172 -11.81 17.22 -9.52
#